data_AF-A0A1W9SIC9-F1
#
_entry.id   AF-A0A1W9SIC9-F1
#
_cell.length_a   1.000
_cell.length_b   1.000
_cell.length_c   1.000
_cell.angle_alpha   90.00
_cell.angle_beta   90.00
_cell.angle_gamma   90.00
#
_symmetry.space_group_name_H-M   'P 1'
#
loop_
_entity.id
_entity.type
_entity.pdbx_description
1 polymer ?
#
loop_
_entity_poly.entity_id
_entity_poly.type
_entity_poly.pdbx_seq_one_letter_code
_entity_poly.pdbx_strand_id
1 'polypeptide(L)' 'MFILLYNWKDDDSRKPLLLSGARQIGKTFIVKEFGQAEFVNIVNINFERNPEYKEIYCNF' A
#
# COMPACT_ATOMS: atom_id res chain seq x y z
N MET A 1 11.85 -3.61 7.28
CA MET A 1 10.64 -3.24 6.51
C MET A 1 10.06 -4.45 5.76
N PHE A 2 10.86 -5.21 5.01
CA PHE A 2 10.39 -6.46 4.36
C PHE A 2 9.72 -7.45 5.32
N ILE A 3 10.34 -7.77 6.46
CA ILE A 3 9.79 -8.71 7.47
C ILE A 3 8.39 -8.26 7.96
N LEU A 4 8.16 -6.95 8.09
CA LEU A 4 6.85 -6.41 8.47
C LEU A 4 5.78 -6.70 7.42
N LEU A 5 6.13 -6.61 6.12
CA LEU A 5 5.20 -6.83 5.02
C LEU A 5 4.83 -8.30 4.86
N TYR A 6 5.80 -9.21 4.99
CA TYR A 6 5.53 -10.66 4.97
C TYR A 6 4.67 -11.08 6.16
N ASN A 7 5.04 -10.68 7.38
CA ASN A 7 4.23 -10.96 8.56
C ASN A 7 2.80 -10.42 8.43
N TRP A 8 2.63 -9.24 7.82
CA TRP A 8 1.31 -8.69 7.54
C TRP A 8 0.52 -9.50 6.49
N LYS A 9 1.18 -10.01 5.45
CA LYS A 9 0.53 -10.84 4.43
C LYS A 9 0.06 -12.18 5.00
N ASP A 10 0.89 -12.78 5.84
CA ASP A 10 0.71 -14.12 6.40
C ASP A 10 -0.27 -14.14 7.60
N ASP A 11 -0.75 -12.98 8.04
CA ASP A 11 -1.81 -12.88 9.05
C ASP A 11 -3.19 -13.06 8.40
N ASP A 12 -3.88 -14.16 8.75
CA ASP A 12 -5.25 -14.45 8.28
C ASP A 12 -6.28 -13.37 8.67
N SER A 13 -5.96 -12.57 9.69
CA SER A 13 -6.77 -11.46 10.19
C SER A 13 -6.22 -10.07 9.81
N ARG A 14 -5.33 -10.01 8.81
CA ARG A 14 -4.62 -8.79 8.43
C ARG A 14 -5.50 -7.56 8.31
N LYS A 15 -5.14 -6.52 9.05
CA LYS A 15 -5.76 -5.18 9.00
C LYS A 15 -5.00 -4.29 8.01
N PRO A 16 -5.58 -3.17 7.54
CA PRO A 16 -4.85 -2.21 6.73
C PRO A 16 -3.53 -1.78 7.41
N LEU A 17 -2.41 -1.86 6.68
CA LEU A 17 -1.09 -1.50 7.19
C LEU A 17 -0.75 -0.06 6.85
N LEU A 18 -0.55 0.78 7.87
CA LEU A 18 -0.08 2.15 7.70
C LEU A 18 1.45 2.19 7.72
N LEU A 19 2.05 2.56 6.58
CA LEU A 19 3.51 2.72 6.45
C LEU A 19 3.92 4.19 6.57
N SER A 20 4.22 4.63 7.78
CA SER A 20 4.68 5.99 8.07
C SER A 20 6.22 6.10 8.05
N GLY A 21 6.73 7.33 7.93
CA GLY A 21 8.16 7.65 8.06
C GLY A 21 8.56 8.84 7.17
N ALA A 22 9.85 9.18 7.13
CA ALA A 22 10.35 10.30 6.32
C ALA A 22 9.99 10.20 4.82
N ARG A 23 9.76 11.34 4.16
CA ARG A 23 9.57 11.41 2.70
C ARG A 23 10.85 10.94 2.00
N GLN A 24 10.70 10.36 0.80
CA GLN A 24 11.81 9.94 -0.08
C GLN A 24 12.71 8.76 0.37
N ILE A 25 12.31 8.00 1.38
CA ILE A 25 13.08 6.82 1.85
C ILE A 25 12.76 5.51 1.10
N GLY A 26 12.06 5.58 -0.04
CA GLY A 26 11.74 4.40 -0.84
C GLY A 26 10.55 3.56 -0.36
N LYS A 27 9.67 4.08 0.50
CA LYS A 27 8.45 3.36 0.96
C LYS A 27 7.54 2.92 -0.19
N THR A 28 7.30 3.79 -1.15
CA THR A 28 6.47 3.44 -2.33
C THR A 28 7.12 2.32 -3.15
N PHE A 29 8.45 2.34 -3.28
CA PHE A 29 9.20 1.35 -4.02
C PHE A 29 9.04 -0.03 -3.36
N ILE A 30 9.32 -0.14 -2.06
CA ILE A 30 9.27 -1.45 -1.40
C ILE A 30 7.86 -2.07 -1.35
N VAL A 31 6.81 -1.26 -1.22
CA VAL A 31 5.42 -1.75 -1.26
C VAL A 31 5.06 -2.25 -2.65
N LYS A 32 5.52 -1.55 -3.70
CA LYS A 32 5.27 -1.95 -5.08
C LYS A 32 5.98 -3.27 -5.40
N GLU A 33 7.27 -3.37 -5.11
CA GLU A 33 8.06 -4.59 -5.35
C GLU A 33 7.50 -5.79 -4.58
N PHE A 34 7.18 -5.59 -3.29
CA PHE A 34 6.53 -6.63 -2.48
C PHE A 34 5.18 -7.04 -3.06
N GLY A 35 4.35 -6.06 -3.46
CA GLY A 35 3.07 -6.33 -4.11
C GLY A 35 3.24 -7.23 -5.34
N GLN A 36 4.18 -6.86 -6.22
CA GLN A 36 4.45 -7.56 -7.49
C GLN A 36 4.99 -8.97 -7.29
N ALA A 37 5.80 -9.20 -6.25
CA ALA A 37 6.31 -10.52 -5.93
C ALA A 37 5.24 -11.43 -5.31
N GLU A 38 4.36 -10.88 -4.49
CA GLU A 38 3.55 -11.67 -3.56
C GLU A 38 2.06 -11.79 -3.92
N PHE A 39 1.57 -10.99 -4.88
CA PHE A 39 0.16 -10.95 -5.28
C PHE A 39 0.01 -10.99 -6.81
N VAL A 40 -0.96 -11.77 -7.29
CA VAL A 40 -1.28 -11.87 -8.73
C VAL A 40 -1.81 -10.55 -9.29
N ASN A 41 -2.62 -9.84 -8.49
CA ASN A 41 -3.26 -8.59 -8.90
C ASN A 41 -3.03 -7.50 -7.86
N ILE A 42 -2.70 -6.30 -8.32
CA ILE A 42 -2.40 -5.14 -7.46
C ILE A 42 -3.08 -3.92 -8.05
N VAL A 43 -3.71 -3.13 -7.19
CA VAL A 43 -4.25 -1.82 -7.55
C VAL A 43 -3.48 -0.76 -6.78
N ASN A 44 -2.83 0.15 -7.50
CA ASN A 44 -2.16 1.31 -6.92
C ASN A 44 -3.04 2.54 -7.06
N ILE A 45 -3.38 3.17 -5.94
CA ILE A 45 -4.17 4.41 -5.91
C ILE A 45 -3.29 5.53 -5.37
N ASN A 46 -3.11 6.58 -6.17
CA ASN A 46 -2.33 7.76 -5.80
C ASN A 46 -3.19 9.02 -5.89
N PHE A 47 -3.69 9.46 -4.73
CA PHE A 47 -4.55 10.65 -4.63
C PHE A 47 -3.85 11.99 -4.88
N GLU A 48 -2.50 12.02 -4.93
CA GLU A 48 -1.75 13.22 -5.33
C GLU A 48 -1.68 13.35 -6.85
N ARG A 49 -1.52 12.21 -7.55
CA ARG A 49 -1.46 12.16 -9.02
C ARG A 49 -2.84 12.16 -9.68
N ASN A 50 -3.82 11.56 -9.03
CA ASN A 50 -5.18 11.43 -9.50
C ASN A 50 -6.15 12.00 -8.46
N PRO A 51 -6.29 13.34 -8.38
CA PRO A 51 -7.16 13.99 -7.41
C PRO A 51 -8.63 13.56 -7.53
N GLU A 52 -9.08 13.15 -8.72
CA GLU A 52 -10.41 12.61 -9.01
C GLU A 52 -10.74 11.38 -8.15
N TYR A 53 -9.71 10.59 -7.76
CA TYR A 53 -9.93 9.48 -6.85
C TYR A 53 -10.36 9.93 -5.46
N LYS A 54 -10.36 11.20 -5.09
CA LYS A 54 -10.92 11.63 -3.81
C LYS A 54 -12.44 11.51 -3.77
N GLU A 55 -13.11 11.36 -4.91
CA GLU A 55 -14.56 11.22 -4.99
C GLU A 55 -15.09 9.95 -4.29
N ILE A 56 -14.28 8.90 -4.11
CA ILE A 56 -14.68 7.70 -3.33
C ILE A 56 -15.01 8.04 -1.88
N TYR A 57 -14.51 9.15 -1.33
CA TYR A 57 -14.85 9.59 0.02
C TYR A 57 -16.22 10.31 0.11
N CYS A 58 -16.76 10.78 -1.01
CA CYS A 58 -17.96 11.61 -1.04
C CYS A 58 -19.28 10.83 -1.09
N ASN A 59 -19.23 9.52 -1.34
CA ASN A 59 -20.41 8.65 -1.48
C ASN A 59 -20.59 7.68 -0.29
N PHE A 60 -20.16 8.06 0.92
CA PHE A 60 -20.40 7.31 2.15
C PHE A 60 -21.69 7.76 2.86
#